data_AF-A0AAJ0FRN7-F1
#
_entry.id   AF-A0AAJ0FRN7-F1
#
_cell.length_a   1.000
_cell.length_b   1.000
_cell.length_c   1.000
_cell.angle_alpha   90.00
_cell.angle_beta   90.00
_cell.angle_gamma   90.00
#
_symmetry.space_group_name_H-M   'P 1'
#
loop_
_entity.id
_entity.type
_entity.pdbx_description
1 polymer ?
#
loop_
_entity_poly.entity_id
_entity_poly.type
_entity_poly.pdbx_seq_one_letter_code
_entity_poly.pdbx_strand_id
1 'polypeptide(L)'
;MSATTTLTIQAPTMTTSNMSTAPCCPKCGFDIELPSFEDTQEELLQAHRKIEDLQVQVRLLNQKASAAIDRWADYEDEIAKVRSALDTSQKQQQQQQQQQQQQQTQQATTVASPSRSSFLSASAASRISALLSPRKPPPNLYFNNPSPSPSPRTAFSPALPLPSATSPAPPLSPTPSSDELLEALSREQSLRLAAEGRLSDTSREVEELSATLFEQANEMVASERRARAALEERVETLERRDAEKRRRLGRLEAALGSIERARALLLGDGDEDG
;
A
#
# COMPACT_ATOMS: atom_id res chain seq x y z
N MET A 1 3.74 44.18 4.99
CA MET A 1 3.76 45.47 4.26
C MET A 1 5.16 45.65 3.71
N SER A 2 5.37 45.30 2.44
CA SER A 2 6.67 45.41 1.79
C SER A 2 6.45 46.09 0.45
N ALA A 3 7.02 47.29 0.30
CA ALA A 3 6.83 48.17 -0.83
C ALA A 3 7.70 47.72 -2.01
N THR A 4 7.08 47.52 -3.18
CA THR A 4 7.78 47.30 -4.45
C THR A 4 7.68 48.59 -5.27
N THR A 5 8.83 49.25 -5.43
CA THR A 5 8.99 50.54 -6.09
C THR A 5 8.99 50.38 -7.62
N THR A 6 8.04 51.04 -8.28
CA THR A 6 7.96 51.22 -9.73
C THR A 6 9.03 52.22 -10.19
N LEU A 7 9.88 51.82 -11.15
CA LEU A 7 10.88 52.70 -11.80
C LEU A 7 10.53 52.88 -13.27
N THR A 8 10.09 54.09 -13.60
CA THR A 8 9.80 54.58 -14.96
C THR A 8 11.11 54.97 -15.63
N ILE A 9 11.45 54.37 -16.77
CA ILE A 9 12.62 54.76 -17.58
C ILE A 9 12.15 55.66 -18.72
N GLN A 10 12.71 56.87 -18.75
CA GLN A 10 12.45 57.93 -19.73
C GLN A 10 13.41 57.75 -20.91
N ALA A 11 12.89 57.77 -22.14
CA ALA A 11 13.70 57.63 -23.35
C ALA A 11 14.38 58.97 -23.73
N PRO A 12 15.69 58.99 -24.04
CA PRO A 12 16.33 60.16 -24.61
C PRO A 12 16.19 60.19 -26.15
N THR A 13 15.84 61.36 -26.67
CA THR A 13 15.86 61.73 -28.09
C THR A 13 17.29 61.72 -28.64
N MET A 14 17.50 60.99 -29.74
CA MET A 14 18.77 60.98 -30.49
C MET A 14 18.76 62.02 -31.61
N THR A 15 19.80 62.85 -31.65
CA THR A 15 20.20 63.68 -32.79
C THR A 15 21.52 63.14 -33.35
N THR A 16 21.57 63.03 -34.68
CA THR A 16 22.59 62.48 -35.58
C THR A 16 24.05 62.93 -35.39
N SER A 17 25.02 62.02 -35.58
CA SER A 17 26.12 62.15 -36.59
C SER A 17 27.08 60.94 -36.57
N ASN A 18 27.65 60.67 -37.75
CA ASN A 18 28.29 59.44 -38.21
C ASN A 18 29.82 59.65 -38.29
N MET A 19 30.67 58.76 -37.74
CA MET A 19 32.06 58.58 -38.22
C MET A 19 32.69 57.26 -37.73
N SER A 20 33.38 56.62 -38.66
CA SER A 20 33.96 55.28 -38.62
C SER A 20 35.24 55.19 -37.79
N THR A 21 35.33 54.24 -36.85
CA THR A 21 36.58 53.61 -36.38
C THR A 21 36.24 52.25 -35.75
N ALA A 22 37.02 51.21 -36.07
CA ALA A 22 36.82 49.87 -35.52
C ALA A 22 36.94 49.88 -33.98
N PRO A 23 36.08 49.14 -33.23
CA PRO A 23 35.96 49.30 -31.78
C PRO A 23 36.98 48.42 -31.04
N CYS A 24 38.20 48.93 -30.85
CA CYS A 24 39.21 48.29 -29.99
C CYS A 24 39.00 48.68 -28.51
N CYS A 25 39.03 47.72 -27.58
CA CYS A 25 38.75 47.96 -26.16
C CYS A 25 39.98 48.56 -25.42
N PRO A 26 39.87 49.73 -24.75
CA PRO A 26 41.01 50.53 -24.29
C PRO A 26 41.75 49.99 -23.05
N LYS A 27 41.45 48.77 -22.58
CA LYS A 27 42.11 48.17 -21.41
C LYS A 27 42.89 46.88 -21.70
N CYS A 28 42.74 46.27 -22.88
CA CYS A 28 43.40 44.99 -23.19
C CYS A 28 43.96 44.85 -24.61
N GLY A 29 43.72 45.81 -25.52
CA GLY A 29 44.42 45.89 -26.81
C GLY A 29 44.21 44.71 -27.78
N PHE A 30 43.23 43.86 -27.52
CA PHE A 30 42.82 42.81 -28.45
C PHE A 30 41.82 43.37 -29.47
N ASP A 31 42.10 43.12 -30.74
CA ASP A 31 41.17 43.42 -31.84
C ASP A 31 40.01 42.45 -31.72
N ILE A 32 38.89 42.95 -31.20
CA ILE A 32 37.65 42.18 -31.11
C ILE A 32 37.10 42.26 -32.53
N GLU A 33 37.20 41.16 -33.27
CA GLU A 33 36.42 40.97 -34.48
C GLU A 33 34.95 40.96 -34.02
N LEU A 34 34.33 42.14 -33.98
CA LEU A 34 32.95 42.27 -33.52
C LEU A 34 32.11 41.41 -34.47
N PRO A 35 31.40 40.38 -33.96
CA PRO A 35 30.34 39.77 -34.73
C PRO A 35 29.40 40.88 -35.16
N SER A 36 28.75 40.74 -36.32
CA SER A 36 27.86 41.80 -36.79
C SER A 36 26.86 42.13 -35.66
N PHE A 37 26.53 43.42 -35.51
CA PHE A 37 25.64 43.87 -34.42
C PHE A 37 24.34 43.05 -34.40
N GLU A 38 23.90 42.59 -35.57
CA GLU A 38 22.76 41.69 -35.76
C GLU A 38 22.99 40.30 -35.14
N ASP A 39 24.15 39.65 -35.37
CA ASP A 39 24.47 38.33 -34.78
C ASP A 39 24.49 38.37 -33.25
N THR A 40 25.10 39.40 -32.66
CA THR A 40 25.15 39.55 -31.19
C THR A 40 23.77 39.81 -30.58
N GLN A 41 22.92 40.53 -31.30
CA GLN A 41 21.55 40.81 -30.89
C GLN A 41 20.68 39.54 -30.96
N GLU A 42 20.87 38.71 -31.99
CA GLU A 42 20.19 37.43 -32.14
C GLU A 42 20.60 36.43 -31.04
N GLU A 43 21.90 36.33 -30.74
CA GLU A 43 22.39 35.46 -29.66
C GLU A 43 21.86 35.91 -28.30
N LEU A 44 21.80 37.22 -28.05
CA LEU A 44 21.25 37.76 -26.82
C LEU A 44 19.75 37.45 -26.70
N LEU A 45 18.97 37.60 -27.78
CA LEU A 45 17.55 37.21 -27.80
C LEU A 45 17.37 35.70 -27.56
N GLN A 46 18.24 34.87 -28.14
CA GLN A 46 18.24 33.43 -27.92
C GLN A 46 18.56 33.07 -26.47
N ALA A 47 19.56 33.74 -25.87
CA ALA A 47 19.91 33.56 -24.46
C ALA A 47 18.75 33.95 -23.54
N HIS A 48 18.03 35.04 -23.85
CA HIS A 48 16.84 35.45 -23.08
C HIS A 48 15.73 34.40 -23.14
N ARG A 49 15.44 33.84 -24.33
CA ARG A 49 14.46 32.73 -24.46
C ARG A 49 14.88 31.52 -23.64
N LYS A 50 16.17 31.15 -23.71
CA LYS A 50 16.69 30.01 -22.95
C LYS A 50 16.62 30.22 -21.44
N ILE A 51 16.86 31.45 -20.97
CA ILE A 51 16.71 31.79 -19.56
C ILE A 51 15.24 31.66 -19.13
N GLU A 52 14.29 32.13 -19.95
CA GLU A 52 12.87 31.99 -19.67
C GLU A 52 12.46 30.51 -19.59
N ASP A 53 12.88 29.70 -20.56
CA ASP A 53 12.62 28.25 -20.58
C ASP A 53 13.18 27.56 -19.33
N LEU A 54 14.42 27.88 -18.94
CA LEU A 54 15.05 27.34 -17.74
C LEU A 54 14.34 27.80 -16.47
N GLN A 55 13.87 29.04 -16.40
CA GLN A 55 13.09 29.54 -15.27
C GLN A 55 11.75 28.80 -15.14
N VAL A 56 11.07 28.54 -16.25
CA VAL A 56 9.84 27.72 -16.26
C VAL A 56 10.14 26.31 -15.81
N GLN A 57 11.22 25.70 -16.30
CA GLN A 57 11.62 24.34 -15.91
C GLN A 57 11.94 24.25 -14.42
N VAL A 58 12.67 25.22 -13.86
CA VAL A 58 12.98 25.27 -12.42
C VAL A 58 11.70 25.41 -11.60
N ARG A 59 10.75 26.25 -12.02
CA ARG A 59 9.45 26.38 -11.34
C ARG A 59 8.67 25.07 -11.39
N LEU A 60 8.63 24.41 -12.54
CA LEU A 60 7.96 23.13 -12.71
C LEU A 60 8.60 22.02 -11.85
N LEU A 61 9.93 21.96 -11.83
CA LEU A 61 10.66 21.00 -10.99
C LEU A 61 10.41 21.26 -9.51
N ASN A 62 10.36 22.51 -9.09
CA ASN A 62 10.05 22.88 -7.71
C ASN A 62 8.61 22.48 -7.35
N GLN A 63 7.63 22.76 -8.22
CA GLN A 63 6.25 22.31 -8.04
C GLN A 63 6.16 20.77 -7.92
N LYS A 64 6.91 20.05 -8.76
CA LYS A 64 6.96 18.58 -8.73
C LYS A 64 7.64 18.07 -7.44
N ALA A 65 8.68 18.73 -6.98
CA ALA A 65 9.36 18.39 -5.73
C ALA A 65 8.42 18.58 -4.53
N SER A 66 7.72 19.73 -4.44
CA SER A 66 6.74 19.98 -3.39
C SER A 66 5.62 18.93 -3.40
N ALA A 67 5.06 18.62 -4.57
CA ALA A 67 4.04 17.58 -4.69
C ALA A 67 4.54 16.17 -4.32
N ALA A 68 5.83 15.88 -4.53
CA ALA A 68 6.43 14.63 -4.08
C ALA A 68 6.62 14.60 -2.56
N ILE A 69 7.02 15.71 -1.95
CA ILE A 69 7.15 15.86 -0.50
C ILE A 69 5.79 15.70 0.19
N ASP A 70 4.73 16.30 -0.36
CA ASP A 70 3.36 16.15 0.16
C ASP A 70 2.94 14.67 0.19
N ARG A 71 3.20 13.93 -0.90
CA ARG A 71 2.95 12.48 -0.95
C ARG A 71 3.80 11.68 0.02
N TRP A 72 5.04 12.11 0.29
CA TRP A 72 5.90 11.45 1.25
C TRP A 72 5.40 11.64 2.68
N ALA A 73 4.82 12.80 2.99
CA ALA A 73 4.15 13.04 4.26
C ALA A 73 2.95 12.08 4.45
N ASP A 74 2.13 11.88 3.41
CA ASP A 74 1.02 10.90 3.45
C ASP A 74 1.52 9.47 3.76
N TYR A 75 2.62 9.04 3.11
CA TYR A 75 3.21 7.72 3.38
C TYR A 75 3.78 7.63 4.81
N GLU A 76 4.41 8.69 5.31
CA GLU A 76 4.92 8.71 6.69
C GLU A 76 3.77 8.49 7.70
N ASP A 77 2.63 9.16 7.49
CA ASP A 77 1.42 9.00 8.30
C ASP A 77 0.85 7.57 8.22
N GLU A 78 0.81 6.96 7.04
CA GLU A 78 0.39 5.56 6.88
C GLU A 78 1.28 4.61 7.66
N ILE A 79 2.61 4.82 7.64
CA ILE A 79 3.49 3.98 8.45
C ILE A 79 3.30 4.25 9.94
N ALA A 80 3.14 5.50 10.38
CA ALA A 80 2.88 5.81 11.78
C ALA A 80 1.60 5.09 12.28
N LYS A 81 0.55 5.04 11.45
CA LYS A 81 -0.67 4.27 11.70
C LYS A 81 -0.39 2.77 11.79
N VAL A 82 0.38 2.19 10.86
CA VAL A 82 0.71 0.74 10.89
C VAL A 82 1.55 0.39 12.11
N ARG A 83 2.53 1.21 12.47
CA ARG A 83 3.37 0.99 13.67
C ARG A 83 2.55 1.07 14.96
N SER A 84 1.69 2.08 15.08
CA SER A 84 0.82 2.20 16.26
C SER A 84 -0.21 1.06 16.36
N ALA A 85 -0.71 0.56 15.22
CA ALA A 85 -1.55 -0.64 15.19
C ALA A 85 -0.80 -1.89 15.65
N LEU A 86 0.44 -2.09 15.20
CA LEU A 86 1.30 -3.19 15.64
C LEU A 86 1.64 -3.09 17.13
N ASP A 87 2.00 -1.91 17.63
CA ASP A 87 2.25 -1.67 19.06
C ASP A 87 1.01 -1.97 19.91
N THR A 88 -0.18 -1.62 19.41
CA THR A 88 -1.46 -1.93 20.08
C THR A 88 -1.72 -3.44 20.10
N SER A 89 -1.49 -4.15 19.00
CA SER A 89 -1.59 -5.61 18.96
C SER A 89 -0.56 -6.30 19.87
N GLN A 90 0.68 -5.80 19.94
CA GLN A 90 1.70 -6.34 20.85
C GLN A 90 1.32 -6.14 22.33
N LYS A 91 0.80 -4.96 22.70
CA LYS A 91 0.32 -4.71 24.07
C LYS A 91 -0.85 -5.62 24.46
N GLN A 92 -1.77 -5.90 23.53
CA GLN A 92 -2.85 -6.86 23.78
C GLN A 92 -2.31 -8.29 24.02
N GLN A 93 -1.27 -8.71 23.29
CA GLN A 93 -0.64 -10.02 23.52
C GLN A 93 0.10 -10.09 24.87
N GLN A 94 0.75 -9.00 25.32
CA GLN A 94 1.41 -8.97 26.63
C GLN A 94 0.41 -8.98 27.81
N GLN A 95 -0.76 -8.35 27.67
CA GLN A 95 -1.79 -8.40 28.72
C GLN A 95 -2.41 -9.78 28.92
N GLN A 96 -2.48 -10.64 27.88
CA GLN A 96 -2.92 -12.03 28.05
C GLN A 96 -1.89 -12.92 28.77
N GLN A 97 -0.59 -12.60 28.74
CA GLN A 97 0.43 -13.34 29.49
C GLN A 97 0.55 -12.91 30.96
N GLN A 98 0.22 -11.66 31.32
CA GLN A 98 0.25 -11.22 32.72
C GLN A 98 -0.96 -11.67 33.57
N GLN A 99 -2.09 -12.08 32.98
CA GLN A 99 -3.21 -12.65 33.75
C GLN A 99 -2.97 -14.09 34.24
N GLN A 100 -1.91 -14.79 33.82
CA GLN A 100 -1.57 -16.13 34.33
C GLN A 100 -0.50 -16.16 35.43
N GLN A 101 0.08 -15.03 35.85
CA GLN A 101 1.11 -15.00 36.91
C GLN A 101 0.67 -14.38 38.26
N GLN A 102 -0.58 -13.94 38.42
CA GLN A 102 -1.06 -13.31 39.67
C GLN A 102 -1.85 -14.18 40.65
N GLN A 103 -1.84 -15.51 40.51
CA GLN A 103 -2.50 -16.42 41.50
C GLN A 103 -1.55 -17.07 42.52
N GLN A 104 -0.33 -16.54 42.71
CA GLN A 104 0.58 -17.14 43.69
C GLN A 104 1.43 -16.14 44.49
N THR A 105 0.81 -15.21 45.23
CA THR A 105 1.35 -14.76 46.55
C THR A 105 0.23 -14.13 47.39
N GLN A 106 0.05 -14.62 48.63
CA GLN A 106 -1.00 -14.17 49.55
C GLN A 106 -0.52 -13.03 50.46
N GLN A 107 -1.43 -12.10 50.77
CA GLN A 107 -1.51 -11.22 51.96
C GLN A 107 -0.33 -10.25 52.28
N ALA A 108 -0.53 -8.94 52.04
CA ALA A 108 -0.50 -7.85 53.04
C ALA A 108 -0.32 -6.44 52.41
N THR A 109 -1.26 -5.54 52.75
CA THR A 109 -1.19 -4.07 52.96
C THR A 109 -0.20 -3.15 52.20
N THR A 110 -0.82 -2.16 51.51
CA THR A 110 -0.53 -0.70 51.46
C THR A 110 0.76 -0.11 50.81
N VAL A 111 0.48 0.89 49.95
CA VAL A 111 1.20 2.13 49.57
C VAL A 111 2.39 2.16 48.57
N ALA A 112 2.19 3.00 47.54
CA ALA A 112 3.12 3.89 46.81
C ALA A 112 3.99 3.37 45.63
N SER A 113 3.84 4.05 44.49
CA SER A 113 4.66 4.11 43.25
C SER A 113 6.11 4.61 43.47
N PRO A 114 6.99 4.79 42.44
CA PRO A 114 7.19 4.15 41.11
C PRO A 114 8.66 3.74 40.80
N SER A 115 8.90 3.21 39.58
CA SER A 115 10.15 3.29 38.78
C SER A 115 11.40 2.47 39.19
N ARG A 116 11.88 1.59 38.29
CA ARG A 116 13.15 1.72 37.51
C ARG A 116 13.59 0.43 36.80
N SER A 117 14.28 0.62 35.66
CA SER A 117 15.05 -0.30 34.78
C SER A 117 14.28 -1.42 34.07
N SER A 118 14.08 -1.42 32.74
CA SER A 118 15.02 -1.37 31.59
C SER A 118 15.93 -2.59 31.49
N PHE A 119 15.74 -3.45 30.48
CA PHE A 119 16.80 -4.05 29.65
C PHE A 119 16.24 -4.50 28.27
N LEU A 120 16.55 -3.70 27.24
CA LEU A 120 16.89 -3.99 25.82
C LEU A 120 16.27 -5.21 25.09
N SER A 121 15.62 -4.99 23.95
CA SER A 121 16.24 -5.10 22.60
C SER A 121 15.21 -5.32 21.46
N ALA A 122 15.48 -4.68 20.30
CA ALA A 122 15.12 -5.09 18.92
C ALA A 122 13.61 -5.03 18.52
N SER A 123 13.10 -4.15 17.63
CA SER A 123 13.53 -3.74 16.27
C SER A 123 13.87 -4.97 15.42
N ALA A 124 13.16 -5.34 14.35
CA ALA A 124 12.80 -4.56 13.19
C ALA A 124 11.76 -5.33 12.32
N ALA A 125 11.21 -4.64 11.31
CA ALA A 125 10.45 -5.15 10.15
C ALA A 125 8.92 -5.24 10.29
N SER A 126 8.22 -4.23 9.77
CA SER A 126 6.83 -4.33 9.30
C SER A 126 6.51 -3.13 8.40
N ARG A 127 6.76 -3.27 7.09
CA ARG A 127 6.39 -2.28 6.06
C ARG A 127 6.20 -2.94 4.69
N ILE A 128 5.28 -3.89 4.54
CA ILE A 128 4.78 -4.28 3.20
C ILE A 128 3.38 -4.86 3.37
N SER A 129 2.38 -4.32 2.66
CA SER A 129 1.06 -4.92 2.32
C SER A 129 -0.11 -3.93 2.48
N ALA A 130 -0.28 -3.02 1.51
CA ALA A 130 -1.51 -2.23 1.37
C ALA A 130 -1.84 -1.89 -0.09
N LEU A 131 -1.52 -2.77 -1.05
CA LEU A 131 -1.98 -2.62 -2.42
C LEU A 131 -2.38 -4.00 -2.94
N LEU A 132 -3.69 -4.23 -3.11
CA LEU A 132 -4.31 -4.78 -4.32
C LEU A 132 -5.79 -5.12 -4.03
N SER A 133 -6.67 -4.21 -4.43
CA SER A 133 -8.04 -4.52 -4.84
C SER A 133 -8.23 -3.86 -6.21
N PRO A 134 -8.88 -4.53 -7.17
CA PRO A 134 -10.14 -3.95 -7.63
C PRO A 134 -11.25 -4.92 -8.11
N ARG A 135 -12.49 -4.45 -7.84
CA ARG A 135 -13.72 -4.46 -8.67
C ARG A 135 -14.81 -5.56 -8.55
N LYS A 136 -16.03 -5.02 -8.70
CA LYS A 136 -17.41 -5.52 -8.52
C LYS A 136 -17.98 -6.18 -9.80
N PRO A 137 -19.01 -7.04 -9.68
CA PRO A 137 -20.23 -6.90 -10.52
C PRO A 137 -21.57 -7.27 -9.82
N PRO A 138 -22.74 -6.87 -10.35
CA PRO A 138 -24.04 -7.52 -10.06
C PRO A 138 -24.84 -7.88 -11.35
N PRO A 139 -26.03 -8.51 -11.30
CA PRO A 139 -26.44 -9.69 -10.51
C PRO A 139 -27.16 -10.79 -11.37
N ASN A 140 -27.15 -12.03 -10.84
CA ASN A 140 -28.06 -13.18 -11.05
C ASN A 140 -28.96 -13.27 -12.30
N LEU A 141 -28.77 -14.32 -13.11
CA LEU A 141 -29.86 -15.24 -13.48
C LEU A 141 -29.35 -16.67 -13.67
N TYR A 142 -30.09 -17.60 -13.06
CA TYR A 142 -29.97 -19.04 -13.04
C TYR A 142 -29.60 -19.68 -14.39
N PHE A 143 -28.52 -20.48 -14.39
CA PHE A 143 -28.25 -21.46 -15.45
C PHE A 143 -28.57 -22.85 -14.91
N ASN A 144 -29.72 -23.38 -15.31
CA ASN A 144 -30.05 -24.80 -15.20
C ASN A 144 -29.94 -25.41 -16.61
N ASN A 145 -29.33 -26.58 -16.67
CA ASN A 145 -29.06 -27.44 -17.83
C ASN A 145 -30.29 -27.66 -18.75
N PRO A 146 -30.14 -27.90 -20.08
CA PRO A 146 -30.26 -29.29 -20.54
C PRO A 146 -29.43 -29.72 -21.79
N SER A 147 -29.32 -31.05 -21.91
CA SER A 147 -28.74 -31.89 -22.98
C SER A 147 -29.57 -31.94 -24.30
N PRO A 148 -29.08 -32.55 -25.40
CA PRO A 148 -29.40 -32.20 -26.80
C PRO A 148 -30.41 -33.12 -27.53
N SER A 149 -30.73 -32.73 -28.80
CA SER A 149 -31.23 -33.52 -29.97
C SER A 149 -32.58 -33.00 -30.57
N PRO A 150 -32.96 -33.27 -31.84
CA PRO A 150 -32.76 -32.32 -32.97
C PRO A 150 -34.01 -32.13 -33.88
N SER A 151 -33.85 -31.27 -34.90
CA SER A 151 -34.53 -31.27 -36.23
C SER A 151 -35.45 -30.09 -36.60
N PRO A 152 -35.57 -29.76 -37.91
CA PRO A 152 -35.58 -28.39 -38.41
C PRO A 152 -36.91 -27.98 -39.07
N ARG A 153 -37.08 -26.68 -39.34
CA ARG A 153 -37.95 -26.07 -40.38
C ARG A 153 -37.67 -24.57 -40.47
N THR A 154 -36.99 -24.11 -41.52
CA THR A 154 -37.57 -23.38 -42.67
C THR A 154 -38.48 -22.20 -42.28
N ALA A 155 -37.99 -20.96 -42.42
CA ALA A 155 -38.19 -20.14 -43.62
C ALA A 155 -38.34 -18.63 -43.32
N PHE A 156 -37.96 -17.84 -44.33
CA PHE A 156 -38.32 -16.44 -44.63
C PHE A 156 -37.52 -15.31 -44.01
N SER A 157 -36.58 -14.80 -44.82
CA SER A 157 -36.23 -13.38 -44.90
C SER A 157 -37.43 -12.55 -45.40
N PRO A 158 -37.49 -11.25 -45.06
CA PRO A 158 -37.52 -10.27 -46.16
C PRO A 158 -36.65 -9.03 -45.93
N ALA A 159 -35.97 -8.66 -47.03
CA ALA A 159 -35.66 -7.35 -47.61
C ALA A 159 -35.47 -6.08 -46.76
N LEU A 160 -34.43 -5.33 -47.16
CA LEU A 160 -34.11 -3.93 -46.83
C LEU A 160 -35.26 -2.94 -47.12
N PRO A 161 -35.13 -1.71 -46.55
CA PRO A 161 -35.11 -0.54 -47.43
C PRO A 161 -33.95 0.43 -47.16
N LEU A 162 -33.40 0.95 -48.27
CA LEU A 162 -32.52 2.11 -48.39
C LEU A 162 -33.24 3.41 -47.99
N PRO A 163 -32.50 4.45 -47.54
CA PRO A 163 -32.74 5.77 -48.13
C PRO A 163 -31.44 6.50 -48.56
N SER A 164 -31.57 7.23 -49.66
CA SER A 164 -30.52 7.99 -50.34
C SER A 164 -30.30 9.40 -49.76
N ALA A 165 -29.03 9.81 -49.79
CA ALA A 165 -28.48 11.16 -49.98
C ALA A 165 -28.84 12.30 -49.01
N THR A 166 -27.81 12.89 -48.35
CA THR A 166 -27.24 14.22 -48.67
C THR A 166 -26.43 14.72 -47.45
N SER A 167 -25.09 14.69 -47.52
CA SER A 167 -24.20 15.60 -46.77
C SER A 167 -22.79 15.59 -47.40
N PRO A 168 -22.08 16.73 -47.40
CA PRO A 168 -20.88 16.93 -48.20
C PRO A 168 -19.68 16.20 -47.60
N ALA A 169 -18.95 15.49 -48.45
CA ALA A 169 -17.72 14.80 -48.11
C ALA A 169 -16.63 15.78 -47.64
N PRO A 170 -15.89 15.48 -46.56
CA PRO A 170 -14.60 16.10 -46.31
C PRO A 170 -13.59 15.62 -47.39
N PRO A 171 -12.56 16.42 -47.70
CA PRO A 171 -11.65 16.15 -48.80
C PRO A 171 -10.91 14.82 -48.61
N LEU A 172 -10.84 14.10 -49.73
CA LEU A 172 -10.11 12.87 -49.99
C LEU A 172 -8.82 12.74 -49.15
N SER A 173 -8.81 11.80 -48.22
CA SER A 173 -7.57 11.21 -47.72
C SER A 173 -6.91 10.44 -48.87
N PRO A 174 -5.57 10.51 -49.05
CA PRO A 174 -4.88 9.63 -49.98
C PRO A 174 -5.20 8.18 -49.60
N THR A 175 -5.60 7.38 -50.57
CA THR A 175 -5.74 5.93 -50.36
C THR A 175 -4.39 5.40 -49.90
N PRO A 176 -4.29 4.79 -48.71
CA PRO A 176 -3.00 4.33 -48.21
C PRO A 176 -2.42 3.36 -49.24
N SER A 177 -1.17 3.59 -49.60
CA SER A 177 -0.48 2.70 -50.53
C SER A 177 -0.39 1.30 -49.92
N SER A 178 -0.32 0.25 -50.75
CA SER A 178 -0.22 -1.12 -50.27
C SER A 178 0.93 -1.31 -49.27
N ASP A 179 2.03 -0.59 -49.45
CA ASP A 179 3.20 -0.63 -48.57
C ASP A 179 2.91 0.00 -47.21
N GLU A 180 2.16 1.11 -47.18
CA GLU A 180 1.74 1.77 -45.94
C GLU A 180 0.79 0.90 -45.10
N LEU A 181 -0.07 0.11 -45.76
CA LEU A 181 -0.94 -0.88 -45.09
C LEU A 181 -0.14 -2.03 -44.47
N LEU A 182 0.87 -2.54 -45.17
CA LEU A 182 1.76 -3.59 -44.64
C LEU A 182 2.58 -3.07 -43.46
N GLU A 183 3.10 -1.84 -43.55
CA GLU A 183 3.81 -1.21 -42.46
C GLU A 183 2.90 -0.99 -41.25
N ALA A 184 1.69 -0.46 -41.45
CA ALA A 184 0.70 -0.27 -40.38
C ALA A 184 0.31 -1.59 -39.69
N LEU A 185 0.13 -2.66 -40.47
CA LEU A 185 -0.16 -4.00 -39.94
C LEU A 185 1.01 -4.55 -39.12
N SER A 186 2.26 -4.38 -39.60
CA SER A 186 3.45 -4.80 -38.84
C SER A 186 3.58 -4.06 -37.50
N ARG A 187 3.27 -2.76 -37.48
CA ARG A 187 3.24 -1.96 -36.26
C ARG A 187 2.15 -2.44 -35.32
N GLU A 188 0.94 -2.70 -35.81
CA GLU A 188 -0.18 -3.23 -35.02
C GLU A 188 0.13 -4.59 -34.40
N GLN A 189 0.70 -5.53 -35.17
CA GLN A 189 1.16 -6.82 -34.67
C GLN A 189 2.25 -6.66 -33.60
N SER A 190 3.22 -5.77 -33.82
CA SER A 190 4.28 -5.52 -32.82
C SER A 190 3.71 -4.98 -31.50
N LEU A 191 2.71 -4.10 -31.58
CA LEU A 191 2.02 -3.57 -30.40
C LEU A 191 1.20 -4.65 -29.68
N ARG A 192 0.56 -5.56 -30.42
CA ARG A 192 -0.12 -6.72 -29.83
C ARG A 192 0.84 -7.65 -29.13
N LEU A 193 1.93 -8.04 -29.78
CA LEU A 193 2.95 -8.90 -29.17
C LEU A 193 3.54 -8.27 -27.91
N ALA A 194 3.79 -6.95 -27.93
CA ALA A 194 4.26 -6.22 -26.75
C ALA A 194 3.20 -6.18 -25.63
N ALA A 195 1.92 -6.01 -25.97
CA ALA A 195 0.83 -6.04 -25.00
C ALA A 195 0.62 -7.45 -24.42
N GLU A 196 0.68 -8.49 -25.25
CA GLU A 196 0.60 -9.89 -24.85
C GLU A 196 1.76 -10.27 -23.91
N GLY A 197 2.98 -9.82 -24.21
CA GLY A 197 4.14 -9.99 -23.33
C GLY A 197 3.94 -9.33 -21.96
N ARG A 198 3.44 -8.09 -21.93
CA ARG A 198 3.10 -7.43 -20.66
C ARG A 198 2.01 -8.17 -19.89
N LEU A 199 1.00 -8.70 -20.57
CA LEU A 199 -0.04 -9.51 -19.94
C LEU A 199 0.55 -10.80 -19.36
N SER A 200 1.43 -11.49 -20.08
CA SER A 200 2.10 -12.69 -19.57
C SER A 200 2.97 -12.40 -18.37
N ASP A 201 3.70 -11.29 -18.37
CA ASP A 201 4.55 -10.87 -17.25
C ASP A 201 3.69 -10.61 -16.01
N THR A 202 2.59 -9.86 -16.16
CA THR A 202 1.67 -9.62 -15.04
C THR A 202 0.98 -10.90 -14.56
N SER A 203 0.63 -11.83 -15.44
CA SER A 203 0.07 -13.13 -15.05
C SER A 203 1.06 -13.91 -14.19
N ARG A 204 2.34 -13.92 -14.59
CA ARG A 204 3.40 -14.59 -13.84
C ARG A 204 3.64 -13.96 -12.47
N GLU A 205 3.66 -12.63 -12.38
CA GLU A 205 3.79 -11.92 -11.09
C GLU A 205 2.62 -12.26 -10.17
N VAL A 206 1.38 -12.31 -10.69
CA VAL A 206 0.21 -12.70 -9.90
C VAL A 206 0.30 -14.15 -9.44
N GLU A 207 0.77 -15.05 -10.29
CA GLU A 207 1.00 -16.45 -9.92
C GLU A 207 2.04 -16.57 -8.79
N GLU A 208 3.16 -15.86 -8.88
CA GLU A 208 4.19 -15.84 -7.84
C GLU A 208 3.68 -15.26 -6.52
N LEU A 209 2.97 -14.12 -6.56
CA LEU A 209 2.33 -13.54 -5.39
C LEU A 209 1.28 -14.47 -4.78
N SER A 210 0.54 -15.20 -5.61
CA SER A 210 -0.44 -16.17 -5.12
C SER A 210 0.26 -17.35 -4.43
N ALA A 211 1.34 -17.88 -5.02
CA ALA A 211 2.09 -19.00 -4.45
C ALA A 211 2.71 -18.62 -3.09
N THR A 212 3.34 -17.45 -3.00
CA THR A 212 3.93 -16.95 -1.75
C THR A 212 2.87 -16.72 -0.67
N LEU A 213 1.70 -16.15 -1.02
CA LEU A 213 0.60 -15.97 -0.08
C LEU A 213 0.05 -17.31 0.44
N PHE A 214 -0.11 -18.30 -0.44
CA PHE A 214 -0.55 -19.64 -0.03
C PHE A 214 0.49 -20.33 0.84
N GLU A 215 1.78 -20.21 0.54
CA GLU A 215 2.85 -20.75 1.36
C GLU A 215 2.86 -20.14 2.77
N GLN A 216 2.80 -18.81 2.86
CA GLN A 216 2.74 -18.09 4.14
C GLN A 216 1.48 -18.47 4.94
N ALA A 217 0.32 -18.56 4.27
CA ALA A 217 -0.92 -18.99 4.92
C ALA A 217 -0.82 -20.43 5.44
N ASN A 218 -0.22 -21.34 4.66
CA ASN A 218 0.00 -22.72 5.07
C ASN A 218 0.96 -22.81 6.27
N GLU A 219 2.03 -22.02 6.28
CA GLU A 219 2.96 -21.97 7.41
C GLU A 219 2.27 -21.47 8.69
N MET A 220 1.49 -20.39 8.59
CA MET A 220 0.73 -19.83 9.72
C MET A 220 -0.23 -20.89 10.30
N VAL A 221 -1.00 -21.56 9.45
CA VAL A 221 -1.93 -22.62 9.87
C VAL A 221 -1.17 -23.81 10.46
N ALA A 222 -0.02 -24.18 9.91
CA ALA A 222 0.81 -25.24 10.47
C ALA A 222 1.32 -24.88 11.87
N SER A 223 1.77 -23.64 12.07
CA SER A 223 2.20 -23.15 13.38
C SER A 223 1.05 -23.17 14.40
N GLU A 224 -0.15 -22.75 13.99
CA GLU A 224 -1.34 -22.79 14.83
C GLU A 224 -1.71 -24.23 15.20
N ARG A 225 -1.72 -25.15 14.23
CA ARG A 225 -2.01 -26.57 14.47
C ARG A 225 -1.02 -27.18 15.45
N ARG A 226 0.27 -26.86 15.33
CA ARG A 226 1.31 -27.31 16.27
C ARG A 226 1.09 -26.72 17.67
N ALA A 227 0.82 -25.42 17.76
CA ALA A 227 0.58 -24.75 19.04
C ALA A 227 -0.69 -25.28 19.73
N ARG A 228 -1.75 -25.50 18.96
CA ARG A 228 -3.00 -26.08 19.42
C ARG A 228 -2.80 -27.50 19.94
N ALA A 229 -2.10 -28.35 19.20
CA ALA A 229 -1.79 -29.70 19.65
C ALA A 229 -0.96 -29.70 20.95
N ALA A 230 0.02 -28.81 21.08
CA ALA A 230 0.82 -28.68 22.30
C ALA A 230 0.00 -28.21 23.51
N LEU A 231 -0.97 -27.31 23.31
CA LEU A 231 -1.89 -26.90 24.35
C LEU A 231 -2.86 -28.02 24.73
N GLU A 232 -3.40 -28.74 23.76
CA GLU A 232 -4.28 -29.88 23.99
C GLU A 232 -3.58 -30.98 24.81
N GLU A 233 -2.31 -31.30 24.52
CA GLU A 233 -1.49 -32.22 25.33
C GLU A 233 -1.31 -31.69 26.77
N ARG A 234 -0.99 -30.40 26.93
CA ARG A 234 -0.81 -29.80 28.26
C ARG A 234 -2.11 -29.80 29.07
N VAL A 235 -3.24 -29.58 28.42
CA VAL A 235 -4.57 -29.66 29.05
C VAL A 235 -4.83 -31.09 29.52
N GLU A 236 -4.59 -32.10 28.69
CA GLU A 236 -4.78 -33.50 29.06
C GLU A 236 -3.93 -33.88 30.29
N THR A 237 -2.66 -33.48 30.34
CA THR A 237 -1.80 -33.74 31.50
C THR A 237 -2.28 -33.04 32.77
N LEU A 238 -2.82 -31.82 32.65
CA LEU A 238 -3.42 -31.09 33.77
C LEU A 238 -4.67 -31.79 34.28
N GLU A 239 -5.58 -32.18 33.38
CA GLU A 239 -6.81 -32.87 33.71
C GLU A 239 -6.54 -34.22 34.41
N ARG A 240 -5.55 -34.98 33.95
CA ARG A 240 -5.12 -36.23 34.60
C ARG A 240 -4.66 -35.98 36.03
N ARG A 241 -3.85 -34.94 36.26
CA ARG A 241 -3.37 -34.58 37.60
C ARG A 241 -4.51 -34.12 38.51
N ASP A 242 -5.43 -33.33 37.98
CA ASP A 242 -6.57 -32.85 38.76
C ASP A 242 -7.57 -33.96 39.08
N ALA A 243 -7.76 -34.92 38.17
CA ALA A 243 -8.53 -36.13 38.46
C ALA A 243 -7.90 -36.94 39.59
N GLU A 244 -6.57 -37.10 39.61
CA GLU A 244 -5.87 -37.79 40.69
C GLU A 244 -5.99 -37.05 42.03
N LYS A 245 -5.79 -35.73 42.03
CA LYS A 245 -5.96 -34.90 43.25
C LYS A 245 -7.39 -34.98 43.78
N ARG A 246 -8.40 -34.87 42.91
CA ARG A 246 -9.82 -35.03 43.27
C ARG A 246 -10.09 -36.39 43.93
N ARG A 247 -9.53 -37.47 43.39
CA ARG A 247 -9.62 -38.81 44.01
C ARG A 247 -8.97 -38.89 45.39
N ARG A 248 -7.80 -38.24 45.57
CA ARG A 248 -7.13 -38.19 46.88
C ARG A 248 -7.95 -37.39 47.90
N LEU A 249 -8.48 -36.23 47.50
CA LEU A 249 -9.35 -35.41 48.34
C LEU A 249 -10.62 -36.16 48.74
N GLY A 250 -11.31 -36.81 47.81
CA GLY A 250 -12.51 -37.59 48.14
C GLY A 250 -12.26 -38.71 49.16
N ARG A 251 -11.08 -39.33 49.15
CA ARG A 251 -10.69 -40.29 50.21
C ARG A 251 -10.49 -39.62 51.57
N LEU A 252 -9.86 -38.45 51.60
CA LEU A 252 -9.68 -37.68 52.83
C LEU A 252 -11.03 -37.19 53.37
N GLU A 253 -11.92 -36.70 52.52
CA GLU A 253 -13.28 -36.28 52.89
C GLU A 253 -14.08 -37.44 53.48
N ALA A 254 -14.01 -38.63 52.88
CA ALA A 254 -14.66 -39.83 53.43
C ALA A 254 -14.10 -40.22 54.82
N ALA A 255 -12.78 -40.10 55.01
CA ALA A 255 -12.15 -40.35 56.30
C ALA A 255 -12.55 -39.31 57.36
N LEU A 256 -12.52 -38.01 57.00
CA LEU A 256 -12.96 -36.92 57.88
C LEU A 256 -14.43 -37.07 58.27
N GLY A 257 -15.31 -37.37 57.32
CA GLY A 257 -16.73 -37.62 57.63
C GLY A 257 -16.93 -38.84 58.55
N SER A 258 -16.06 -39.85 58.47
CA SER A 258 -16.09 -40.99 59.40
C SER A 258 -15.65 -40.61 60.82
N ILE A 259 -14.59 -39.78 60.93
CA ILE A 259 -14.13 -39.22 62.21
C ILE A 259 -15.21 -38.33 62.82
N GLU A 260 -15.85 -37.48 62.02
CA GLU A 260 -16.92 -36.59 62.47
C GLU A 260 -18.12 -37.37 63.03
N ARG A 261 -18.53 -38.47 62.36
CA ARG A 261 -19.56 -39.37 62.89
C ARG A 261 -19.15 -40.03 64.20
N ALA A 262 -17.92 -40.55 64.29
CA ALA A 262 -17.41 -41.15 65.52
C ALA A 262 -17.36 -40.13 66.66
N ARG A 263 -16.94 -38.89 66.37
CA ARG A 263 -16.93 -37.79 67.33
C ARG A 263 -18.35 -37.44 67.79
N ALA A 264 -19.34 -37.41 66.90
CA ALA A 264 -20.73 -37.15 67.26
C ALA A 264 -21.28 -38.21 68.23
N LEU A 265 -20.94 -39.49 68.05
CA LEU A 265 -21.31 -40.55 68.98
C LEU A 265 -20.61 -40.41 70.34
N LEU A 266 -19.29 -40.16 70.34
CA LEU A 266 -18.51 -40.01 71.58
C LEU A 266 -18.90 -38.77 72.42
N LEU A 267 -19.37 -37.69 71.78
CA LEU A 267 -19.91 -36.53 72.50
C LEU A 267 -21.40 -36.68 72.83
N GLY A 268 -22.15 -37.49 72.08
CA GLY A 268 -23.58 -37.73 72.30
C GLY A 268 -23.89 -38.70 73.46
N ASP A 269 -22.98 -39.63 73.76
CA ASP A 269 -23.12 -40.59 74.87
C ASP A 269 -22.63 -40.05 76.23
N GLY A 270 -22.28 -38.76 76.32
CA GLY A 270 -21.70 -38.14 77.53
C GLY A 270 -22.69 -37.49 78.50
N ASP A 271 -23.98 -37.42 78.16
CA ASP A 271 -24.98 -36.62 78.90
C ASP A 271 -26.04 -37.46 79.66
N GLU A 272 -25.94 -38.79 79.73
CA GLU A 272 -26.99 -39.64 80.35
C GLU A 272 -26.67 -40.25 81.73
N ASP A 273 -25.58 -39.88 82.41
CA ASP A 273 -25.32 -40.31 83.80
C ASP A 273 -25.04 -39.10 84.72
N GLY A 274 -26.12 -38.45 85.17
CA GLY A 274 -26.12 -37.41 86.21
C GLY A 274 -27.34 -37.51 87.11
#